data_AF-A0A1E3W924-F1
#
_entry.id   AF-A0A1E3W924-F1
#
_cell.length_a   1.000
_cell.length_b   1.000
_cell.length_c   1.000
_cell.angle_alpha   90.00
_cell.angle_beta   90.00
_cell.angle_gamma   90.00
#
_symmetry.space_group_name_H-M   'P 1'
#
loop_
_entity.id
_entity.type
_entity.pdbx_description
1 polymer ?
#
loop_
_entity_poly.entity_id
_entity_poly.type
_entity_poly.pdbx_seq_one_letter_code
_entity_poly.pdbx_strand_id
1 'polypeptide(L)'
;MVEAYAKGSGTQVRNKVPKLIDQRPGYEAIAEDGRGNVNHLITLVANGDRIYMVISAGPKGHAKSEDAVRFRDSFRLLGGPPPSQSADSSSE
;
A
#
# COMPACT_ATOMS: atom_id res chain seq x y z
N MET A 1 -9.77 -1.88 5.87
CA MET A 1 -9.64 -2.49 4.54
C MET A 1 -8.46 -3.45 4.43
N VAL A 2 -7.21 -3.02 4.68
CA VAL A 2 -6.02 -3.92 4.64
C VAL A 2 -6.17 -5.15 5.54
N GLU A 3 -6.61 -4.97 6.80
CA GLU A 3 -6.87 -6.10 7.73
C GLU A 3 -7.93 -7.08 7.20
N ALA A 4 -9.00 -6.56 6.61
CA ALA A 4 -10.07 -7.39 6.05
C ALA A 4 -9.57 -8.21 4.85
N TYR A 5 -8.76 -7.60 3.98
CA TYR A 5 -8.09 -8.31 2.89
C TYR A 5 -7.12 -9.38 3.41
N ALA A 6 -6.26 -9.03 4.38
CA ALA A 6 -5.29 -9.97 4.95
C ALA A 6 -6.02 -11.20 5.51
N LYS A 7 -7.04 -10.97 6.35
CA LYS A 7 -7.89 -12.05 6.88
C LYS A 7 -8.51 -12.91 5.77
N GLY A 8 -9.08 -12.28 4.73
CA GLY A 8 -9.70 -12.99 3.60
C GLY A 8 -8.72 -13.79 2.74
N SER A 9 -7.45 -13.38 2.69
CA SER A 9 -6.37 -14.09 1.99
C SER A 9 -5.65 -15.14 2.85
N GLY A 10 -6.12 -15.39 4.08
CA GLY A 10 -5.45 -16.30 5.01
C GLY A 10 -4.11 -15.78 5.54
N THR A 11 -3.89 -14.47 5.50
CA THR A 11 -2.69 -13.80 5.98
C THR A 11 -2.98 -12.85 7.14
N GLN A 12 -1.93 -12.40 7.81
CA GLN A 12 -2.00 -11.41 8.89
C GLN A 12 -1.12 -10.22 8.55
N VAL A 13 -1.60 -9.01 8.83
CA VAL A 13 -0.80 -7.80 8.67
C VAL A 13 0.35 -7.82 9.67
N ARG A 14 1.58 -7.65 9.17
CA ARG A 14 2.80 -7.56 9.99
C ARG A 14 3.28 -6.14 10.18
N ASN A 15 3.10 -5.33 9.14
CA ASN A 15 3.48 -3.94 9.16
C ASN A 15 2.47 -3.15 8.33
N LYS A 16 2.24 -1.91 8.75
CA LYS A 16 1.49 -0.91 8.00
C LYS A 16 2.09 0.45 8.30
N VAL A 17 2.57 1.13 7.26
CA VAL A 17 3.21 2.45 7.38
C VAL A 17 2.57 3.45 6.41
N PRO A 18 2.50 4.74 6.78
CA PRO A 18 2.17 5.80 5.82
C PRO A 18 3.18 5.81 4.67
N LYS A 19 2.70 6.05 3.45
CA LYS A 19 3.56 6.19 2.27
C LYS A 19 2.92 7.09 1.22
N LEU A 20 3.75 7.84 0.49
CA LEU A 20 3.31 8.55 -0.70
C LEU A 20 3.24 7.57 -1.88
N ILE A 21 2.06 7.44 -2.46
CA ILE A 21 1.78 6.59 -3.61
C ILE A 21 1.31 7.50 -4.73
N ASP A 22 2.11 7.60 -5.79
CA ASP A 22 1.85 8.55 -6.88
C ASP A 22 1.61 9.98 -6.34
N GLN A 23 2.50 10.42 -5.45
CA GLN A 23 2.47 11.73 -4.74
C GLN A 23 1.26 11.96 -3.83
N ARG A 24 0.44 10.94 -3.56
CA ARG A 24 -0.74 11.04 -2.70
C ARG A 24 -0.50 10.33 -1.37
N PRO A 25 -1.05 10.86 -0.25
CA PRO A 25 -1.04 10.14 1.01
C PRO A 25 -1.76 8.80 0.89
N GLY A 26 -1.09 7.74 1.35
CA GLY A 26 -1.62 6.39 1.36
C GLY A 26 -0.94 5.55 2.44
N TYR A 27 -1.11 4.23 2.32
CA TYR A 27 -0.48 3.26 3.21
C TYR A 27 0.17 2.16 2.41
N GLU A 28 1.32 1.70 2.91
CA GLU A 28 1.92 0.44 2.51
C GLU A 28 1.80 -0.53 3.67
N ALA A 29 1.47 -1.78 3.37
CA ALA A 29 1.37 -2.84 4.35
C ALA A 29 2.00 -4.13 3.83
N ILE A 30 2.51 -4.91 4.77
CA ILE A 30 3.01 -6.27 4.52
C ILE A 30 2.10 -7.23 5.26
N ALA A 31 1.64 -8.27 4.58
CA ALA A 31 0.88 -9.36 5.20
C ALA A 31 1.50 -10.72 4.86
N GLU A 32 1.46 -11.68 5.79
CA GLU A 32 2.00 -13.04 5.59
C GLU A 32 1.11 -14.11 6.23
N ASP A 33 1.20 -15.35 5.75
CA ASP A 33 0.42 -16.50 6.25
C ASP A 33 0.93 -17.10 7.57
N GLY A 34 1.87 -16.42 8.25
CA GLY A 34 2.52 -16.86 9.49
C GLY A 34 3.48 -18.05 9.34
N ARG A 35 3.43 -18.78 8.22
CA ARG A 35 4.36 -19.85 7.84
C ARG A 35 5.43 -19.35 6.86
N GLY A 36 5.23 -18.17 6.29
CA GLY A 36 6.11 -17.54 5.32
C GLY A 36 5.95 -18.05 3.89
N ASN A 37 4.93 -18.86 3.58
CA ASN A 37 4.76 -19.39 2.23
C ASN A 37 4.25 -18.33 1.27
N VAL A 38 3.46 -17.38 1.78
CA VAL A 38 2.92 -16.27 1.00
C VAL A 38 3.17 -14.97 1.76
N ASN A 39 3.80 -14.02 1.06
CA ASN A 39 4.07 -12.67 1.53
C ASN A 39 3.47 -11.66 0.54
N HIS A 40 2.64 -10.77 1.06
CA HIS A 40 1.97 -9.72 0.31
C HIS A 40 2.65 -8.38 0.52
N LEU A 41 2.87 -7.64 -0.56
CA LEU A 41 3.02 -6.18 -0.51
C LEU A 41 1.70 -5.56 -0.93
N ILE A 42 1.10 -4.79 -0.03
CA ILE A 42 -0.21 -4.16 -0.20
C ILE A 42 -0.01 -2.64 -0.16
N THR A 43 -0.58 -1.95 -1.13
CA THR A 43 -0.60 -0.49 -1.17
C THR A 43 -2.03 0.00 -1.25
N LEU A 44 -2.36 1.02 -0.45
CA LEU A 44 -3.68 1.63 -0.39
C LEU A 44 -3.58 3.14 -0.62
N VAL A 45 -4.34 3.65 -1.58
CA VAL A 45 -4.37 5.09 -1.88
C VAL A 45 -5.78 5.51 -2.30
N ALA A 46 -6.21 6.69 -1.84
CA ALA A 46 -7.47 7.29 -2.24
C ALA A 46 -7.25 8.29 -3.39
N ASN A 47 -8.18 8.33 -4.34
CA ASN A 47 -8.27 9.38 -5.35
C ASN A 47 -9.74 9.73 -5.60
N GLY A 48 -10.16 10.92 -5.16
CA GLY A 48 -11.56 11.36 -5.24
C GLY A 48 -12.48 10.45 -4.44
N ASP A 49 -13.49 9.90 -5.11
CA ASP A 49 -14.50 8.99 -4.57
C ASP A 49 -14.06 7.51 -4.56
N ARG A 50 -12.82 7.22 -4.97
CA ARG A 50 -12.31 5.85 -5.13
C ARG A 50 -11.14 5.55 -4.21
N ILE A 51 -11.12 4.31 -3.73
CA ILE A 51 -9.97 3.74 -3.05
C ILE A 51 -9.37 2.64 -3.94
N TYR A 52 -8.06 2.73 -4.16
CA TYR A 52 -7.30 1.74 -4.91
C TYR A 52 -6.47 0.90 -3.94
N MET A 53 -6.56 -0.42 -4.08
CA MET A 53 -5.68 -1.36 -3.40
C MET A 53 -4.86 -2.11 -4.45
N VAL A 54 -3.54 -1.95 -4.39
CA VAL A 54 -2.58 -2.65 -5.27
C VAL A 54 -1.90 -3.73 -4.45
N ILE A 55 -1.91 -4.96 -4.94
CA ILE A 55 -1.36 -6.11 -4.21
C ILE A 55 -0.45 -6.89 -5.14
N SER A 56 0.74 -7.23 -4.64
CA SER A 56 1.57 -8.29 -5.22
C SER A 56 1.83 -9.36 -4.16
N ALA A 57 1.85 -10.62 -4.60
CA ALA A 57 1.96 -11.79 -3.75
C ALA A 57 3.04 -12.72 -4.28
N GLY A 58 3.81 -13.32 -3.38
CA GLY A 58 4.84 -14.28 -3.74
C GLY A 58 5.40 -15.00 -2.52
N PRO A 59 6.48 -15.79 -2.70
CA PRO A 59 7.09 -16.57 -1.63
C PRO A 59 7.73 -15.68 -0.54
N LYS A 60 8.34 -16.31 0.46
CA LYS A 60 9.04 -15.60 1.54
C LYS A 60 9.97 -14.50 1.01
N GLY A 61 9.82 -13.30 1.55
CA GLY A 61 10.60 -12.12 1.15
C GLY A 61 10.04 -11.34 -0.03
N HIS A 62 9.00 -11.85 -0.72
CA HIS A 62 8.37 -11.18 -1.87
C HIS A 62 8.01 -9.73 -1.60
N ALA A 63 7.45 -9.42 -0.42
CA ALA A 63 7.00 -8.07 -0.09
C ALA A 63 8.11 -7.01 -0.06
N LYS A 64 9.37 -7.43 0.00
CA LYS A 64 10.57 -6.58 -0.04
C LYS A 64 11.40 -6.80 -1.31
N SER A 65 10.96 -7.70 -2.19
CA SER A 65 11.67 -8.00 -3.42
C SER A 65 11.66 -6.78 -4.35
N GLU A 66 12.72 -6.67 -5.15
CA GLU A 66 12.83 -5.59 -6.13
C GLU A 66 11.65 -5.59 -7.11
N ASP A 67 11.20 -6.76 -7.55
CA ASP A 67 10.09 -6.88 -8.49
C ASP A 67 8.76 -6.41 -7.88
N ALA A 68 8.47 -6.76 -6.62
CA ALA A 68 7.26 -6.28 -5.94
C ALA A 68 7.27 -4.76 -5.78
N VAL A 69 8.42 -4.20 -5.44
CA VAL A 69 8.64 -2.76 -5.28
C VAL A 69 8.51 -2.04 -6.63
N ARG A 70 9.15 -2.54 -7.68
CA ARG A 70 9.05 -1.99 -9.04
C ARG A 70 7.61 -2.05 -9.56
N PHE A 71 6.91 -3.16 -9.35
CA PHE A 71 5.49 -3.29 -9.72
C PHE A 71 4.65 -2.23 -9.00
N ARG A 72 4.80 -2.09 -7.68
CA ARG A 72 4.13 -1.04 -6.89
C ARG A 72 4.44 0.35 -7.45
N ASP A 73 5.71 0.66 -7.68
CA ASP A 73 6.15 2.00 -8.11
C ASP A 73 5.76 2.33 -9.55
N SER A 74 5.41 1.32 -10.35
CA SER A 74 4.84 1.49 -11.69
C SER A 74 3.38 1.93 -11.68
N PHE A 75 2.68 1.81 -10.53
CA PHE A 75 1.29 2.22 -10.41
C PHE A 75 1.14 3.74 -10.58
N ARG A 76 0.16 4.14 -11.38
CA ARG A 76 -0.20 5.53 -11.67
C ARG A 76 -1.70 5.70 -11.56
N LEU A 77 -2.14 6.78 -10.92
CA LEU A 77 -3.54 7.14 -10.82
C LEU A 77 -3.93 8.07 -11.96
N LEU A 78 -4.98 7.70 -12.67
CA LEU A 78 -5.61 8.56 -13.66
C LEU A 78 -6.64 9.45 -12.96
N GLY A 79 -6.63 10.75 -13.28
CA GLY A 79 -7.63 11.72 -12.81
C GLY A 79 -7.13 12.65 -11.69
N GLY A 80 -7.12 13.96 -12.01
CA GLY A 80 -6.86 15.09 -11.12
C GLY A 80 -5.42 15.20 -10.59
N PRO A 81 -4.91 16.40 -10.30
CA PRO A 81 -3.65 16.53 -9.57
C PRO A 81 -3.77 15.93 -8.17
N PRO A 82 -2.64 15.52 -7.53
CA PRO A 82 -2.63 15.18 -6.11
C PRO A 82 -3.25 16.31 -5.27
N PRO A 83 -3.83 16.00 -4.09
CA PRO A 83 -4.28 17.04 -3.17
C PRO A 83 -3.13 18.00 -2.90
N SER A 84 -3.37 19.31 -3.00
CA SER A 84 -2.39 20.31 -2.57
C SER A 84 -2.00 20.00 -1.13
N GLN A 85 -0.72 19.77 -0.87
CA GLN A 85 -0.22 19.70 0.50
C GLN A 85 -0.44 21.08 1.12
N SER A 86 -1.54 21.24 1.85
CA SER A 86 -1.74 22.41 2.69
C SER A 86 -0.61 22.40 3.70
N ALA A 87 0.31 23.34 3.58
CA ALA A 87 1.27 23.64 4.63
C ALA A 87 0.46 24.03 5.86
N ASP A 88 0.38 23.11 6.82
CA ASP A 88 -0.13 23.40 8.15
C ASP A 88 0.94 24.25 8.86
N SER A 89 0.99 25.53 8.52
CA SER A 89 1.68 26.55 9.31
C SER A 89 0.74 26.99 10.42
N SER A 90 0.56 26.12 11.39
CA SER A 90 -0.02 26.50 12.69
C SER A 90 1.09 27.20 13.49
N SER A 91 1.09 28.53 13.44
CA SER A 91 1.82 29.39 14.36
C SER A 91 0.88 29.75 15.51
N GLU A 92 1.22 29.33 16.73
CA GLU A 92 0.81 29.98 17.99
C GLU A 92 2.06 30.32 18.80
#